data_AF-A0A957XD52-F1
#
_entry.id   AF-A0A957XD52-F1
#
_cell.length_a   1.000
_cell.length_b   1.000
_cell.length_c   1.000
_cell.angle_alpha   90.00
_cell.angle_beta   90.00
_cell.angle_gamma   90.00
#
_symmetry.space_group_name_H-M   'P 1'
#
loop_
_entity.id
_entity.type
_entity.pdbx_description
1 polymer ?
#
loop_
_entity_poly.entity_id
_entity_poly.type
_entity_poly.pdbx_seq_one_letter_code
_entity_poly.pdbx_strand_id
1 'polypeptide(L)'
;MNKNKSFRIKTFISLLGLILTLLFYNSGEGANAAQIENSLRAQQKQSSQIAKKTYTPLQQALKQTFTKRSRSGLPGPASVTYESDVMAMPNPQRADGLPKEFMVTAKTVLEFDNPKQAGLDKWPATIVEDRPFTQGNGVIVPGDYNDSIKNFLASQLPGIWDRYEFGYEPRRYIFRETYKITYPEEAAPKLPLPPINTADLTTVEQIVFGFTETGPRINYTIEEEWEECFLGICVTLAEVRAGLALDWDIGLRLPVDVSLTSPNPLIINNSYHLPSTITPLDWTATQFEQAGLEGVDGNEFLLRYVVFLGIQAEIVGIDAIDWGIDSEFDGSASFTTPFGPGTSFPLPPLELSPGQTGLQWDIVPSILSIGIGLNINPSLSQSEITANWQAVPGSDAQGNGTFAYLDPPARTIFGPVVADDFSPNTNQAHIRLNEFQYGFDQFLIDLGGFLEIEVLSFDAEVADFDIIALEIDDISDGPWLGVHTGTNEAVDHMVEVGPGEIPPSDTFVYLPLIRR
;
A
#
# COMPACT_ATOMS: atom_id res chain seq x y z
N MET A 1 -59.41 0.65 7.57
CA MET A 1 -59.43 -0.78 7.95
C MET A 1 -58.42 -1.54 7.10
N ASN A 2 -57.29 -1.91 7.72
CA ASN A 2 -56.48 -3.12 7.52
C ASN A 2 -56.76 -4.05 6.30
N LYS A 3 -55.79 -4.24 5.40
CA LYS A 3 -54.94 -5.46 5.27
C LYS A 3 -54.24 -5.61 3.89
N ASN A 4 -52.91 -5.63 3.94
CA ASN A 4 -51.95 -6.55 3.30
C ASN A 4 -52.37 -7.36 2.06
N LYS A 5 -51.50 -7.33 1.04
CA LYS A 5 -50.83 -8.55 0.50
C LYS A 5 -49.49 -8.19 -0.16
N SER A 6 -48.42 -8.68 0.46
CA SER A 6 -47.03 -8.64 0.00
C SER A 6 -46.80 -9.69 -1.10
N PHE A 7 -46.09 -9.30 -2.14
CA PHE A 7 -45.55 -10.16 -3.19
C PHE A 7 -44.22 -10.76 -2.70
N ARG A 8 -44.07 -12.09 -2.72
CA ARG A 8 -42.94 -12.81 -2.12
C ARG A 8 -41.83 -13.11 -3.13
N ILE A 9 -40.69 -12.45 -2.95
CA ILE A 9 -39.36 -12.82 -3.47
C ILE A 9 -38.86 -14.04 -2.68
N LYS A 10 -39.39 -15.23 -2.99
CA LYS A 10 -38.83 -16.50 -2.46
C LYS A 10 -38.65 -17.59 -3.52
N THR A 11 -39.19 -17.41 -4.72
CA THR A 11 -39.16 -18.45 -5.76
C THR A 11 -37.96 -18.33 -6.71
N PHE A 12 -37.26 -17.19 -6.74
CA PHE A 12 -36.14 -16.97 -7.68
C PHE A 12 -34.79 -17.48 -7.13
N ILE A 13 -34.58 -17.39 -5.82
CA ILE A 13 -33.32 -17.83 -5.17
C ILE A 13 -33.25 -19.36 -5.08
N SER A 14 -34.40 -20.05 -4.97
CA SER A 14 -34.44 -21.51 -4.89
C SER A 14 -34.20 -22.20 -6.24
N LEU A 15 -34.40 -21.50 -7.37
CA LEU A 15 -34.17 -22.03 -8.71
C LEU A 15 -32.70 -21.83 -9.14
N LEU A 16 -32.09 -20.72 -8.75
CA LEU A 16 -30.66 -20.45 -9.00
C LEU A 16 -29.76 -21.40 -8.19
N GLY A 17 -30.13 -21.69 -6.94
CA GLY A 17 -29.43 -22.67 -6.10
C GLY A 17 -29.46 -24.09 -6.68
N LEU A 18 -30.60 -24.52 -7.25
CA LEU A 18 -30.75 -25.85 -7.84
C LEU A 18 -29.92 -26.02 -9.14
N ILE A 19 -29.80 -24.94 -9.93
CA ILE A 19 -29.03 -24.92 -11.18
C ILE A 19 -27.52 -24.94 -10.89
N LEU A 20 -27.06 -24.25 -9.83
CA LEU A 20 -25.67 -24.30 -9.39
C LEU A 20 -25.31 -25.68 -8.79
N THR A 21 -26.19 -26.31 -8.01
CA THR A 21 -25.90 -27.65 -7.46
C THR A 21 -25.82 -28.74 -8.54
N LEU A 22 -26.53 -28.58 -9.67
CA LEU A 22 -26.48 -29.52 -10.79
C LEU A 22 -25.25 -29.31 -11.70
N LEU A 23 -24.61 -28.14 -11.67
CA LEU A 23 -23.40 -27.85 -12.47
C LEU A 23 -22.10 -28.32 -11.79
N PHE A 24 -22.09 -28.51 -10.46
CA PHE A 24 -20.90 -28.92 -9.70
C PHE A 24 -20.88 -30.40 -9.29
N TYR A 25 -21.86 -31.21 -9.72
CA TYR A 25 -21.96 -32.62 -9.31
C TYR A 25 -21.09 -33.59 -10.16
N ASN A 26 -20.14 -33.09 -10.97
CA ASN A 26 -19.37 -33.94 -11.89
C ASN A 26 -17.84 -33.79 -11.84
N SER A 27 -17.28 -33.10 -10.83
CA SER A 27 -15.84 -33.13 -10.56
C SER A 27 -15.64 -33.52 -9.10
N GLY A 28 -15.31 -34.79 -8.88
CA GLY A 28 -15.16 -35.37 -7.55
C GLY A 28 -13.94 -34.83 -6.82
N GLU A 29 -14.07 -33.69 -6.15
CA GLU A 29 -13.22 -33.22 -5.05
C GLU A 29 -14.08 -32.47 -4.03
N GLY A 30 -14.88 -33.24 -3.27
CA GLY A 30 -15.93 -32.73 -2.38
C GLY A 30 -15.48 -32.25 -1.00
N ALA A 31 -14.20 -31.96 -0.77
CA ALA A 31 -13.72 -31.57 0.57
C ALA A 31 -13.48 -30.07 0.76
N ASN A 32 -13.17 -29.30 -0.30
CA ASN A 32 -12.75 -27.89 -0.13
C ASN A 32 -13.84 -26.84 -0.32
N ALA A 33 -14.88 -27.10 -1.11
CA ALA A 33 -15.89 -26.07 -1.44
C ALA A 33 -16.69 -25.60 -0.21
N ALA A 34 -17.07 -26.52 0.69
CA ALA A 34 -17.78 -26.17 1.92
C ALA A 34 -16.90 -25.44 2.93
N GLN A 35 -15.60 -25.70 2.92
CA GLN A 35 -14.63 -25.05 3.80
C GLN A 35 -14.32 -23.62 3.33
N ILE A 36 -14.20 -23.44 2.01
CA ILE A 36 -14.08 -22.13 1.35
C ILE A 36 -15.37 -21.30 1.50
N GLU A 37 -16.54 -21.90 1.34
CA GLU A 37 -17.81 -21.19 1.53
C GLU A 37 -18.01 -20.77 3.01
N ASN A 38 -17.59 -21.62 3.95
CA ASN A 38 -17.65 -21.29 5.38
C ASN A 38 -16.61 -20.24 5.79
N SER A 39 -15.39 -20.24 5.21
CA SER A 39 -14.39 -19.21 5.45
C SER A 39 -14.82 -17.86 4.85
N LEU A 40 -15.33 -17.85 3.62
CA LEU A 40 -15.89 -16.65 2.98
C LEU A 40 -17.10 -16.09 3.76
N ARG A 41 -18.00 -16.96 4.25
CA ARG A 41 -19.12 -16.53 5.11
C ARG A 41 -18.67 -16.02 6.47
N ALA A 42 -17.61 -16.59 7.04
CA ALA A 42 -17.04 -16.14 8.31
C ALA A 42 -16.34 -14.79 8.16
N GLN A 43 -15.54 -14.62 7.09
CA GLN A 43 -14.90 -13.35 6.74
C GLN A 43 -15.91 -12.28 6.38
N GLN A 44 -16.91 -12.57 5.54
CA GLN A 44 -17.98 -11.61 5.22
C GLN A 44 -18.80 -11.21 6.46
N LYS A 45 -19.03 -12.15 7.39
CA LYS A 45 -19.62 -11.85 8.70
C LYS A 45 -18.70 -10.96 9.55
N GLN A 46 -17.39 -11.22 9.56
CA GLN A 46 -16.42 -10.44 10.31
C GLN A 46 -16.25 -9.02 9.73
N SER A 47 -16.13 -8.86 8.42
CA SER A 47 -16.11 -7.55 7.73
C SER A 47 -17.42 -6.79 7.98
N SER A 48 -18.57 -7.47 7.93
CA SER A 48 -19.86 -6.84 8.26
C SER A 48 -20.02 -6.49 9.75
N GLN A 49 -19.28 -7.16 10.65
CA GLN A 49 -19.28 -6.85 12.08
C GLN A 49 -18.30 -5.72 12.43
N ILE A 50 -17.14 -5.64 11.74
CA ILE A 50 -16.20 -4.51 11.83
C ILE A 50 -16.87 -3.24 11.29
N ALA A 51 -17.60 -3.34 10.18
CA ALA A 51 -18.41 -2.26 9.61
C ALA A 51 -19.55 -1.77 10.52
N LYS A 52 -20.21 -2.68 11.27
CA LYS A 52 -21.38 -2.34 12.11
C LYS A 52 -21.08 -1.76 13.48
N LYS A 53 -19.82 -1.63 13.88
CA LYS A 53 -19.46 -1.14 15.23
C LYS A 53 -18.38 -0.06 15.28
N THR A 54 -17.77 0.25 14.16
CA THR A 54 -16.65 1.19 14.15
C THR A 54 -17.20 2.53 13.68
N TYR A 55 -17.45 3.42 14.65
CA TYR A 55 -17.52 4.85 14.38
C TYR A 55 -16.25 5.24 13.63
N THR A 56 -16.38 6.06 12.61
CA THR A 56 -15.21 6.67 11.96
C THR A 56 -14.44 7.54 12.95
N PRO A 57 -13.14 7.81 12.70
CA PRO A 57 -12.34 8.75 13.48
C PRO A 57 -13.08 10.04 13.90
N LEU A 58 -13.73 10.75 12.95
CA LEU A 58 -14.48 11.96 13.25
C LEU A 58 -15.66 11.70 14.19
N GLN A 59 -16.45 10.65 13.93
CA GLN A 59 -17.58 10.28 14.78
C GLN A 59 -17.14 9.94 16.20
N GLN A 60 -16.00 9.24 16.35
CA GLN A 60 -15.43 8.93 17.66
C GLN A 60 -15.03 10.20 18.42
N ALA A 61 -14.30 11.10 17.75
CA ALA A 61 -13.86 12.37 18.33
C ALA A 61 -15.05 13.24 18.78
N LEU A 62 -16.08 13.39 17.93
CA LEU A 62 -17.31 14.12 18.26
C LEU A 62 -18.03 13.48 19.46
N LYS A 63 -18.17 12.15 19.47
CA LYS A 63 -18.85 11.42 20.55
C LYS A 63 -18.13 11.59 21.89
N GLN A 64 -16.81 11.48 21.89
CA GLN A 64 -15.99 11.69 23.09
C GLN A 64 -16.10 13.14 23.59
N THR A 65 -16.05 14.12 22.67
CA THR A 65 -16.14 15.54 22.97
C THR A 65 -17.49 15.90 23.59
N PHE A 66 -18.61 15.48 23.00
CA PHE A 66 -19.94 15.76 23.56
C PHE A 66 -20.20 15.03 24.88
N THR A 67 -19.68 13.81 25.04
CA THR A 67 -19.72 13.09 26.32
C THR A 67 -18.99 13.86 27.41
N LYS A 68 -17.79 14.38 27.12
CA LYS A 68 -17.00 15.18 28.05
C LYS A 68 -17.72 16.48 28.42
N ARG A 69 -18.24 17.22 27.43
CA ARG A 69 -18.98 18.49 27.65
C ARG A 69 -20.23 18.27 28.50
N SER A 70 -21.01 17.23 28.19
CA SER A 70 -22.21 16.87 28.96
C SER A 70 -21.88 16.56 30.43
N ARG A 71 -20.81 15.80 30.69
CA ARG A 71 -20.32 15.52 32.05
C ARG A 71 -19.87 16.79 32.80
N SER A 72 -19.36 17.78 32.08
CA SER A 72 -18.94 19.07 32.63
C SER A 72 -20.08 20.10 32.74
N GLY A 73 -21.31 19.75 32.36
CA GLY A 73 -22.45 20.68 32.35
C GLY A 73 -22.29 21.83 31.34
N LEU A 74 -21.44 21.66 30.34
CA LEU A 74 -21.24 22.65 29.27
C LEU A 74 -22.33 22.50 28.20
N PRO A 75 -22.70 23.59 27.51
CA PRO A 75 -23.65 23.54 26.40
C PRO A 75 -23.25 22.51 25.34
N GLY A 76 -24.24 21.85 24.74
CA GLY A 76 -24.07 20.92 23.63
C GLY A 76 -25.33 20.84 22.77
N PRO A 77 -25.27 20.12 21.63
CA PRO A 77 -26.39 19.96 20.72
C PRO A 77 -27.59 19.29 21.39
N ALA A 78 -28.80 19.63 20.93
CA ALA A 78 -30.05 19.01 21.36
C ALA A 78 -30.09 17.51 21.02
N SER A 79 -29.56 17.15 19.86
CA SER A 79 -29.44 15.75 19.43
C SER A 79 -28.17 15.53 18.61
N VAL A 80 -27.64 14.30 18.65
CA VAL A 80 -26.53 13.84 17.81
C VAL A 80 -26.87 12.46 17.27
N THR A 81 -26.89 12.31 15.94
CA THR A 81 -27.14 11.02 15.27
C THR A 81 -25.92 10.62 14.46
N TYR A 82 -25.55 9.34 14.53
CA TYR A 82 -24.42 8.75 13.81
C TYR A 82 -24.92 7.60 12.94
N GLU A 83 -24.61 7.65 11.65
CA GLU A 83 -24.89 6.61 10.67
C GLU A 83 -23.58 6.25 9.95
N SER A 84 -23.40 5.00 9.58
CA SER A 84 -22.29 4.55 8.73
C SER A 84 -22.76 3.47 7.78
N ASP A 85 -22.33 3.56 6.53
CA ASP A 85 -22.53 2.55 5.50
C ASP A 85 -21.18 2.12 4.94
N VAL A 86 -21.04 0.83 4.69
CA VAL A 86 -19.82 0.24 4.11
C VAL A 86 -20.24 -0.51 2.87
N MET A 87 -19.83 0.03 1.72
CA MET A 87 -20.11 -0.54 0.41
C MET A 87 -18.83 -1.17 -0.15
N ALA A 88 -18.85 -2.48 -0.32
CA ALA A 88 -17.87 -3.15 -1.19
C ALA A 88 -18.23 -2.83 -2.65
N MET A 89 -17.27 -2.31 -3.41
CA MET A 89 -17.49 -2.00 -4.82
C MET A 89 -17.55 -3.31 -5.63
N PRO A 90 -18.36 -3.42 -6.69
CA PRO A 90 -18.53 -4.65 -7.49
C PRO A 90 -17.29 -5.05 -8.34
N ASN A 91 -16.11 -4.48 -8.05
CA ASN A 91 -14.86 -4.67 -8.79
C ASN A 91 -14.18 -6.02 -8.47
N PRO A 92 -13.20 -6.46 -9.29
CA PRO A 92 -12.62 -7.79 -9.16
C PRO A 92 -12.08 -8.03 -7.75
N GLN A 93 -12.23 -9.26 -7.26
CA GLN A 93 -11.62 -9.68 -6.01
C GLN A 93 -10.11 -9.86 -6.19
N ARG A 94 -9.34 -9.59 -5.14
CA ARG A 94 -7.95 -10.02 -5.00
C ARG A 94 -7.86 -11.54 -5.02
N ALA A 95 -6.66 -12.09 -5.23
CA ALA A 95 -6.45 -13.55 -5.22
C ALA A 95 -6.86 -14.20 -3.89
N ASP A 96 -6.85 -13.44 -2.79
CA ASP A 96 -7.30 -13.85 -1.45
C ASP A 96 -8.83 -13.77 -1.22
N GLY A 97 -9.60 -13.31 -2.21
CA GLY A 97 -11.06 -13.19 -2.15
C GLY A 97 -11.59 -11.87 -1.54
N LEU A 98 -10.74 -10.94 -1.14
CA LEU A 98 -11.15 -9.61 -0.67
C LEU A 98 -11.46 -8.68 -1.86
N PRO A 99 -12.46 -7.78 -1.78
CA PRO A 99 -12.70 -6.83 -2.85
C PRO A 99 -11.54 -5.82 -2.95
N LYS A 100 -11.14 -5.48 -4.18
CA LYS A 100 -10.06 -4.52 -4.47
C LYS A 100 -10.37 -3.09 -4.02
N GLU A 101 -11.65 -2.77 -3.83
CA GLU A 101 -12.12 -1.43 -3.45
C GLU A 101 -13.19 -1.50 -2.36
N PHE A 102 -13.03 -0.66 -1.34
CA PHE A 102 -14.02 -0.43 -0.30
C PHE A 102 -14.33 1.05 -0.16
N MET A 103 -15.60 1.37 0.06
CA MET A 103 -16.06 2.71 0.37
C MET A 103 -16.82 2.70 1.70
N VAL A 104 -16.44 3.59 2.62
CA VAL A 104 -17.18 3.84 3.86
C VAL A 104 -17.73 5.25 3.78
N THR A 105 -19.05 5.40 3.92
CA THR A 105 -19.70 6.71 4.04
C THR A 105 -20.34 6.79 5.41
N ALA A 106 -19.83 7.69 6.24
CA ALA A 106 -20.39 8.00 7.55
C ALA A 106 -21.13 9.34 7.51
N LYS A 107 -22.24 9.43 8.24
CA LYS A 107 -23.04 10.64 8.37
C LYS A 107 -23.23 10.95 9.85
N THR A 108 -22.94 12.18 10.24
CA THR A 108 -23.18 12.70 11.59
C THR A 108 -24.12 13.89 11.48
N VAL A 109 -25.19 13.89 12.26
CA VAL A 109 -26.16 14.99 12.30
C VAL A 109 -26.14 15.60 13.69
N LEU A 110 -25.86 16.90 13.77
CA LEU A 110 -26.00 17.70 14.99
C LEU A 110 -27.21 18.62 14.85
N GLU A 111 -28.05 18.67 15.87
CA GLU A 111 -29.21 19.58 15.90
C GLU A 111 -29.07 20.56 17.07
N PHE A 112 -29.27 21.85 16.77
CA PHE A 112 -29.31 22.93 17.75
C PHE A 112 -30.62 23.68 17.63
N ASP A 113 -31.39 23.78 18.70
CA ASP A 113 -32.63 24.55 18.74
C ASP A 113 -32.39 26.07 18.75
N ASN A 114 -31.19 26.49 19.18
CA ASN A 114 -30.75 27.89 19.28
C ASN A 114 -29.24 27.99 19.57
N PRO A 115 -28.60 29.17 19.38
CA PRO A 115 -27.16 29.36 19.60
C PRO A 115 -26.68 29.08 21.03
N LYS A 116 -27.54 29.19 22.05
CA LYS A 116 -27.12 28.96 23.45
C LYS A 116 -26.71 27.51 23.70
N GLN A 117 -27.28 26.57 22.96
CA GLN A 117 -26.87 25.16 23.01
C GLN A 117 -25.44 24.96 22.45
N ALA A 118 -24.97 25.82 21.55
CA ALA A 118 -23.57 25.88 21.13
C ALA A 118 -22.68 26.67 22.11
N GLY A 119 -23.25 27.28 23.14
CA GLY A 119 -22.55 28.19 24.05
C GLY A 119 -22.36 29.59 23.49
N LEU A 120 -23.21 30.00 22.54
CA LEU A 120 -23.16 31.30 21.88
C LEU A 120 -24.40 32.13 22.25
N ASP A 121 -24.24 33.45 22.28
CA ASP A 121 -25.39 34.36 22.46
C ASP A 121 -26.19 34.51 21.17
N LYS A 122 -25.52 34.48 20.03
CA LYS A 122 -26.07 34.60 18.67
C LYS A 122 -25.18 33.79 17.71
N TRP A 123 -25.75 33.26 16.64
CA TRP A 123 -24.94 32.69 15.56
C TRP A 123 -24.00 33.73 14.95
N PRO A 124 -22.74 33.37 14.67
CA PRO A 124 -21.80 34.28 14.05
C PRO A 124 -22.25 34.64 12.63
N ALA A 125 -21.83 35.81 12.17
CA ALA A 125 -21.98 36.22 10.78
C ALA A 125 -21.21 35.28 9.85
N THR A 126 -21.78 34.98 8.68
CA THR A 126 -21.08 34.22 7.64
C THR A 126 -20.24 35.19 6.80
N ILE A 127 -19.02 35.45 7.26
CA ILE A 127 -18.08 36.35 6.60
C ILE A 127 -16.98 35.50 5.95
N VAL A 128 -16.80 35.65 4.64
CA VAL A 128 -15.63 35.14 3.93
C VAL A 128 -14.64 36.29 3.83
N GLU A 129 -13.49 36.16 4.47
CA GLU A 129 -12.45 37.19 4.42
C GLU A 129 -11.56 36.98 3.18
N ASP A 130 -11.06 38.08 2.60
CA ASP A 130 -10.07 38.04 1.52
C ASP A 130 -8.69 37.76 2.11
N ARG A 131 -8.50 36.53 2.58
CA ARG A 131 -7.20 36.02 3.01
C ARG A 131 -6.82 34.89 2.09
N PRO A 132 -6.25 35.17 0.91
CA PRO A 132 -5.59 34.13 0.16
C PRO A 132 -4.49 33.57 1.05
N PHE A 133 -4.63 32.31 1.45
CA PHE A 133 -3.48 31.52 1.85
C PHE A 133 -2.52 31.50 0.65
N THR A 134 -1.25 31.80 0.91
CA THR A 134 -0.26 32.20 -0.10
C THR A 134 0.09 31.12 -1.14
N GLN A 135 -0.46 29.90 -1.03
CA GLN A 135 -0.02 28.73 -1.80
C GLN A 135 -1.11 28.00 -2.63
N GLY A 136 -2.38 28.44 -2.63
CA GLY A 136 -3.44 27.74 -3.39
C GLY A 136 -3.81 28.43 -4.71
N ASN A 137 -4.22 27.64 -5.72
CA ASN A 137 -4.62 28.13 -7.06
C ASN A 137 -6.11 28.51 -7.18
N GLY A 138 -6.78 28.69 -6.05
CA GLY A 138 -8.23 28.81 -5.96
C GLY A 138 -8.80 30.23 -5.99
N VAL A 139 -10.13 30.32 -6.13
CA VAL A 139 -10.87 31.60 -6.04
C VAL A 139 -11.51 31.71 -4.65
N ILE A 140 -11.28 32.84 -3.99
CA ILE A 140 -12.01 33.25 -2.78
C ILE A 140 -12.86 34.45 -3.16
N VAL A 141 -14.16 34.39 -2.88
CA VAL A 141 -15.10 35.50 -3.06
C VAL A 141 -15.39 36.11 -1.68
N PRO A 142 -14.63 37.14 -1.25
CA PRO A 142 -14.80 37.71 0.07
C PRO A 142 -16.11 38.49 0.19
N GLY A 143 -16.73 38.47 1.37
CA GLY A 143 -17.94 39.22 1.66
C GLY A 143 -18.66 38.78 2.93
N ASP A 144 -19.59 39.62 3.40
CA ASP A 144 -20.60 39.24 4.38
C ASP A 144 -21.82 38.65 3.64
N TYR A 145 -22.08 37.36 3.87
CA TYR A 145 -23.16 36.62 3.21
C TYR A 145 -24.47 36.64 4.01
N ASN A 146 -24.56 37.33 5.16
CA ASN A 146 -25.74 37.33 6.00
C ASN A 146 -27.01 37.80 5.28
N ASP A 147 -26.93 38.87 4.50
CA ASP A 147 -28.09 39.38 3.76
C ASP A 147 -28.51 38.40 2.66
N SER A 148 -27.54 37.77 1.98
CA SER A 148 -27.80 36.71 0.99
C SER A 148 -28.51 35.52 1.62
N ILE A 149 -28.00 35.02 2.75
CA ILE A 149 -28.59 33.94 3.55
C ILE A 149 -30.00 34.32 4.01
N LYS A 150 -30.16 35.52 4.59
CA LYS A 150 -31.44 36.00 5.11
C LYS A 150 -32.51 36.10 4.02
N ASN A 151 -32.14 36.64 2.86
CA ASN A 151 -33.04 36.79 1.72
C ASN A 151 -33.39 35.44 1.09
N PHE A 152 -32.41 34.55 0.98
CA PHE A 152 -32.64 33.20 0.48
C PHE A 152 -33.56 32.40 1.38
N LEU A 153 -33.35 32.40 2.70
CA LEU A 153 -34.26 31.76 3.65
C LEU A 153 -35.67 32.35 3.60
N ALA A 154 -35.79 33.68 3.49
CA ALA A 154 -37.10 34.30 3.33
C ALA A 154 -37.82 33.84 2.04
N SER A 155 -37.05 33.57 0.97
CA SER A 155 -37.57 33.10 -0.31
C SER A 155 -38.00 31.63 -0.28
N GLN A 156 -37.23 30.77 0.40
CA GLN A 156 -37.49 29.34 0.49
C GLN A 156 -38.52 29.00 1.57
N LEU A 157 -38.56 29.79 2.65
CA LEU A 157 -39.39 29.60 3.83
C LEU A 157 -40.15 30.90 4.18
N PRO A 158 -41.22 31.24 3.45
CA PRO A 158 -41.99 32.46 3.70
C PRO A 158 -42.51 32.52 5.15
N GLY A 159 -42.19 33.62 5.85
CA GLY A 159 -42.62 33.86 7.23
C GLY A 159 -41.67 33.33 8.33
N ILE A 160 -40.49 32.82 7.97
CA ILE A 160 -39.49 32.35 8.95
C ILE A 160 -39.12 33.45 9.98
N TRP A 161 -38.99 34.69 9.52
CA TRP A 161 -38.61 35.84 10.37
C TRP A 161 -39.73 36.38 11.25
N ASP A 162 -40.98 35.91 11.08
CA ASP A 162 -42.07 36.25 12.00
C ASP A 162 -41.97 35.47 13.32
N ARG A 163 -41.17 34.39 13.33
CA ARG A 163 -41.04 33.46 14.47
C ARG A 163 -39.65 33.43 15.07
N TYR A 164 -38.63 33.71 14.29
CA TYR A 164 -37.24 33.69 14.71
C TYR A 164 -36.58 35.03 14.40
N GLU A 165 -35.73 35.49 15.31
CA GLU A 165 -34.79 36.58 15.03
C GLU A 165 -33.57 36.00 14.30
N PHE A 166 -33.15 36.65 13.21
CA PHE A 166 -31.96 36.22 12.45
C PHE A 166 -30.72 36.15 13.35
N GLY A 167 -30.06 34.99 13.35
CA GLY A 167 -28.98 34.57 14.23
C GLY A 167 -29.43 33.82 15.49
N TYR A 168 -30.72 33.49 15.63
CA TYR A 168 -31.28 32.69 16.73
C TYR A 168 -32.11 31.50 16.26
N GLU A 169 -32.19 31.29 14.95
CA GLU A 169 -32.87 30.17 14.31
C GLU A 169 -32.27 28.80 14.69
N PRO A 170 -33.06 27.71 14.64
CA PRO A 170 -32.58 26.36 14.88
C PRO A 170 -31.74 25.84 13.70
N ARG A 171 -30.53 25.35 13.99
CA ARG A 171 -29.57 24.87 12.98
C ARG A 171 -29.36 23.38 13.02
N ARG A 172 -29.21 22.80 11.83
CA ARG A 172 -28.81 21.41 11.64
C ARG A 172 -27.50 21.36 10.88
N TYR A 173 -26.51 20.68 11.45
CA TYR A 173 -25.21 20.45 10.83
C TYR A 173 -25.11 18.98 10.42
N ILE A 174 -24.84 18.73 9.15
CA ILE A 174 -24.66 17.37 8.63
C ILE A 174 -23.21 17.24 8.18
N PHE A 175 -22.46 16.37 8.86
CA PHE A 175 -21.12 15.99 8.45
C PHE A 175 -21.20 14.67 7.72
N ARG A 176 -20.76 14.62 6.47
CA ARG A 176 -20.54 13.37 5.73
C ARG A 176 -19.06 13.15 5.62
N GLU A 177 -18.67 11.90 5.82
CA GLU A 177 -17.29 11.50 5.84
C GLU A 177 -17.17 10.29 4.95
N THR A 178 -16.46 10.44 3.85
CA THR A 178 -16.29 9.37 2.86
C THR A 178 -14.84 8.93 2.87
N TYR A 179 -14.64 7.63 3.04
CA TYR A 179 -13.37 6.94 2.90
C TYR A 179 -13.46 6.01 1.70
N LYS A 180 -12.56 6.17 0.74
CA LYS A 180 -12.36 5.18 -0.31
C LYS A 180 -10.94 4.64 -0.22
N ILE A 181 -10.83 3.31 -0.19
CA ILE A 181 -9.56 2.57 -0.19
C ILE A 181 -9.52 1.71 -1.46
N THR A 182 -8.44 1.83 -2.24
CA THR A 182 -8.19 1.02 -3.44
C THR A 182 -6.84 0.33 -3.32
N TYR A 183 -6.79 -0.97 -3.62
CA TYR A 183 -5.56 -1.78 -3.66
C TYR A 183 -5.11 -2.04 -5.11
N PRO A 184 -3.80 -2.11 -5.38
CA PRO A 184 -3.27 -2.37 -6.73
C PRO A 184 -3.47 -3.81 -7.20
N GLU A 185 -3.21 -4.04 -8.49
CA GLU A 185 -3.40 -5.34 -9.16
C GLU A 185 -2.15 -6.21 -9.05
N GLU A 186 -2.29 -7.45 -8.57
CA GLU A 186 -1.16 -8.41 -8.50
C GLU A 186 -0.67 -8.77 -9.90
N ALA A 187 0.65 -8.68 -10.12
CA ALA A 187 1.28 -9.04 -11.39
C ALA A 187 1.13 -10.54 -11.69
N ALA A 188 0.79 -10.87 -12.94
CA ALA A 188 0.66 -12.25 -13.39
C ALA A 188 2.05 -12.88 -13.64
N PRO A 189 2.30 -14.13 -13.20
CA PRO A 189 3.58 -14.80 -13.45
C PRO A 189 3.78 -15.10 -14.94
N LYS A 190 5.01 -14.94 -15.45
CA LYS A 190 5.37 -15.24 -16.85
C LYS A 190 6.43 -16.34 -16.99
N LEU A 191 6.37 -16.94 -18.19
CA LEU A 191 6.77 -18.28 -18.65
C LEU A 191 8.25 -18.40 -19.10
N PRO A 192 8.75 -19.64 -19.36
CA PRO A 192 10.15 -20.02 -19.17
C PRO A 192 11.06 -19.91 -20.42
N LEU A 193 12.36 -20.10 -20.13
CA LEU A 193 13.54 -19.82 -20.94
C LEU A 193 13.91 -20.87 -22.02
N PRO A 194 14.80 -20.49 -22.98
CA PRO A 194 15.19 -21.29 -24.15
C PRO A 194 16.40 -22.25 -23.91
N PRO A 195 16.67 -23.19 -24.84
CA PRO A 195 17.59 -24.32 -24.62
C PRO A 195 19.08 -24.02 -24.89
N ILE A 196 19.97 -24.84 -24.30
CA ILE A 196 21.42 -24.61 -24.13
C ILE A 196 22.30 -25.59 -24.96
N ASN A 197 23.53 -25.15 -25.29
CA ASN A 197 24.61 -25.84 -26.02
C ASN A 197 25.73 -26.39 -25.10
N THR A 198 26.53 -27.33 -25.61
CA THR A 198 27.56 -28.14 -24.93
C THR A 198 28.94 -27.46 -24.74
N ALA A 199 29.02 -26.47 -23.86
CA ALA A 199 30.24 -26.11 -23.12
C ALA A 199 30.00 -26.42 -21.63
N ASP A 200 30.92 -26.04 -20.72
CA ASP A 200 30.52 -25.87 -19.31
C ASP A 200 29.16 -25.17 -19.30
N LEU A 201 28.20 -25.80 -18.64
CA LEU A 201 26.86 -25.29 -18.66
C LEU A 201 26.80 -24.19 -17.63
N THR A 202 26.62 -22.96 -18.09
CA THR A 202 26.31 -21.83 -17.22
C THR A 202 24.85 -21.46 -17.44
N THR A 203 24.05 -21.54 -16.38
CA THR A 203 22.75 -20.89 -16.32
C THR A 203 22.96 -19.51 -15.72
N VAL A 204 22.36 -18.49 -16.35
CA VAL A 204 22.25 -17.14 -15.79
C VAL A 204 20.77 -16.82 -15.71
N GLU A 205 20.33 -16.47 -14.51
CA GLU A 205 18.95 -16.06 -14.23
C GLU A 205 18.96 -14.73 -13.51
N GLN A 206 17.90 -13.98 -13.76
CA GLN A 206 17.71 -12.68 -13.14
C GLN A 206 16.77 -12.79 -11.95
N ILE A 207 17.22 -12.26 -10.82
CA ILE A 207 16.45 -12.18 -9.58
C ILE A 207 16.38 -10.72 -9.17
N VAL A 208 15.26 -10.30 -8.58
CA VAL A 208 15.13 -8.96 -8.00
C VAL A 208 14.95 -9.14 -6.51
N PHE A 209 15.88 -8.69 -5.69
CA PHE A 209 15.64 -8.61 -4.25
C PHE A 209 14.83 -7.38 -3.90
N GLY A 210 14.17 -7.43 -2.75
CA GLY A 210 13.54 -6.29 -2.12
C GLY A 210 12.03 -6.27 -2.29
N PHE A 211 11.44 -5.08 -2.19
CA PHE A 211 10.00 -4.93 -2.05
C PHE A 211 9.52 -3.67 -2.78
N THR A 212 8.23 -3.68 -3.08
CA THR A 212 7.46 -2.47 -3.39
C THR A 212 6.21 -2.54 -2.55
N GLU A 213 6.17 -1.74 -1.49
CA GLU A 213 4.94 -1.57 -0.76
C GLU A 213 4.18 -0.45 -1.45
N THR A 214 3.14 -0.88 -2.16
CA THR A 214 2.20 0.03 -2.77
C THR A 214 1.13 0.35 -1.74
N GLY A 215 1.13 1.59 -1.25
CA GLY A 215 0.23 2.01 -0.20
C GLY A 215 -1.23 1.96 -0.67
N PRO A 216 -2.19 1.89 0.25
CA PRO A 216 -3.59 2.05 -0.12
C PRO A 216 -3.80 3.45 -0.72
N ARG A 217 -4.49 3.54 -1.85
CA ARG A 217 -4.96 4.83 -2.37
C ARG A 217 -6.07 5.31 -1.45
N ILE A 218 -5.78 6.27 -0.56
CA ILE A 218 -6.74 6.79 0.40
C ILE A 218 -7.33 8.09 -0.14
N ASN A 219 -8.63 8.06 -0.42
CA ASN A 219 -9.40 9.28 -0.63
C ASN A 219 -10.30 9.49 0.57
N TYR A 220 -10.07 10.57 1.29
CA TYR A 220 -10.83 10.96 2.46
C TYR A 220 -11.47 12.32 2.21
N THR A 221 -12.79 12.44 2.35
CA THR A 221 -13.48 13.71 2.23
C THR A 221 -14.44 13.92 3.38
N ILE A 222 -14.40 15.12 3.97
CA ILE A 222 -15.41 15.62 4.89
C ILE A 222 -16.25 16.63 4.13
N GLU A 223 -17.55 16.42 4.12
CA GLU A 223 -18.53 17.39 3.65
C GLU A 223 -19.33 17.86 4.86
N GLU A 224 -19.50 19.16 5.01
CA GLU A 224 -20.34 19.79 6.01
C GLU A 224 -21.45 20.55 5.30
N GLU A 225 -22.69 20.13 5.53
CA GLU A 225 -23.88 20.85 5.07
C GLU A 225 -24.51 21.57 6.26
N TRP A 226 -24.82 22.86 6.09
CA TRP A 226 -25.59 23.65 7.03
C TRP A 226 -27.03 23.71 6.55
N GLU A 227 -27.96 23.08 7.27
CA GLU A 227 -29.39 23.13 6.96
C GLU A 227 -30.15 23.97 7.98
N GLU A 228 -31.09 24.77 7.48
CA GLU A 228 -32.12 25.42 8.28
C GLU A 228 -33.45 24.70 8.05
N CYS A 229 -34.06 24.19 9.11
CA CYS A 229 -35.28 23.40 9.02
C CYS A 229 -36.49 24.15 9.61
N PHE A 230 -37.55 24.31 8.82
CA PHE A 230 -38.81 24.92 9.22
C PHE A 230 -40.00 24.05 8.83
N LEU A 231 -40.82 23.65 9.81
CA LEU A 231 -42.01 22.81 9.61
C LEU A 231 -41.74 21.49 8.84
N GLY A 232 -40.55 20.93 8.99
CA GLY A 232 -40.13 19.70 8.31
C GLY A 232 -39.57 19.91 6.90
N ILE A 233 -39.44 21.16 6.44
CA ILE A 233 -38.75 21.53 5.20
C ILE A 233 -37.36 22.05 5.59
N CYS A 234 -36.30 21.42 5.08
CA CYS A 234 -34.92 21.85 5.32
C CYS A 234 -34.33 22.47 4.05
N VAL A 235 -33.51 23.51 4.23
CA VAL A 235 -32.85 24.23 3.14
C VAL A 235 -31.36 24.33 3.46
N THR A 236 -30.50 23.92 2.52
CA THR A 236 -29.05 24.04 2.63
C THR A 236 -28.61 25.49 2.45
N LEU A 237 -27.92 26.03 3.45
CA LEU A 237 -27.36 27.37 3.45
C LEU A 237 -25.93 27.42 2.95
N ALA A 238 -25.13 26.45 3.40
CA ALA A 238 -23.75 26.33 3.03
C ALA A 238 -23.40 24.86 2.89
N GLU A 239 -22.57 24.56 1.91
CA GLU A 239 -21.93 23.28 1.73
C GLU A 239 -20.43 23.52 1.71
N VAL A 240 -19.72 22.90 2.65
CA VAL A 240 -18.27 22.98 2.75
C VAL A 240 -17.72 21.59 2.55
N ARG A 241 -16.91 21.39 1.52
CA ARG A 241 -16.20 20.14 1.26
C ARG A 241 -14.72 20.35 1.50
N ALA A 242 -14.17 19.56 2.40
CA ALA A 242 -12.74 19.45 2.64
C ALA A 242 -12.27 18.03 2.25
N GLY A 243 -11.24 17.94 1.42
CA GLY A 243 -10.69 16.65 0.95
C GLY A 243 -9.25 16.44 1.36
N LEU A 244 -8.86 15.18 1.50
CA LEU A 244 -7.50 14.65 1.57
C LEU A 244 -7.42 13.52 0.54
N ALA A 245 -6.60 13.68 -0.49
CA ALA A 245 -6.08 12.55 -1.25
C ALA A 245 -4.69 12.22 -0.69
N LEU A 246 -4.36 10.94 -0.54
CA LEU A 246 -3.02 10.46 -0.22
C LEU A 246 -2.76 9.22 -1.08
N ASP A 247 -1.69 9.22 -1.88
CA ASP A 247 -1.30 8.06 -2.69
C ASP A 247 0.21 7.87 -2.61
N TRP A 248 0.68 6.77 -2.01
CA TRP A 248 2.10 6.60 -1.68
C TRP A 248 2.62 5.20 -1.97
N ASP A 249 3.76 5.05 -2.65
CA ASP A 249 4.51 3.79 -2.71
C ASP A 249 5.97 3.98 -2.22
N ILE A 250 6.51 3.03 -1.46
CA ILE A 250 7.95 2.95 -1.11
C ILE A 250 8.50 1.59 -1.52
N GLY A 251 9.60 1.54 -2.27
CA GLY A 251 10.22 0.30 -2.69
C GLY A 251 11.74 0.37 -2.73
N LEU A 252 12.39 -0.76 -2.54
CA LEU A 252 13.81 -0.94 -2.80
C LEU A 252 13.93 -2.20 -3.64
N ARG A 253 14.51 -2.12 -4.84
CA ARG A 253 14.58 -3.25 -5.77
C ARG A 253 15.99 -3.40 -6.29
N LEU A 254 16.59 -4.56 -6.00
CA LEU A 254 18.00 -4.82 -6.23
C LEU A 254 18.11 -5.98 -7.24
N PRO A 255 18.11 -5.68 -8.54
CA PRO A 255 18.21 -6.71 -9.56
C PRO A 255 19.62 -7.29 -9.58
N VAL A 256 19.71 -8.59 -9.82
CA VAL A 256 20.97 -9.34 -9.90
C VAL A 256 20.93 -10.35 -11.03
N ASP A 257 22.11 -10.64 -11.57
CA ASP A 257 22.36 -11.86 -12.31
C ASP A 257 22.94 -12.89 -11.33
N VAL A 258 22.27 -14.03 -11.22
CA VAL A 258 22.80 -15.21 -10.55
C VAL A 258 23.29 -16.18 -11.61
N SER A 259 24.58 -16.47 -11.60
CA SER A 259 25.17 -17.48 -12.49
C SER A 259 25.50 -18.75 -11.73
N LEU A 260 25.10 -19.90 -12.28
CA LEU A 260 25.44 -21.22 -11.79
C LEU A 260 26.15 -21.97 -12.92
N THR A 261 27.40 -22.38 -12.69
CA THR A 261 28.20 -23.11 -13.69
C THR A 261 28.45 -24.54 -13.23
N SER A 262 28.31 -25.51 -14.14
CA SER A 262 28.68 -26.90 -13.91
C SER A 262 29.36 -27.52 -15.13
N PRO A 263 30.15 -28.59 -14.93
CA PRO A 263 30.58 -29.45 -16.03
C PRO A 263 29.36 -30.06 -16.72
N ASN A 264 29.38 -30.15 -18.05
CA ASN A 264 28.32 -30.79 -18.82
C ASN A 264 28.91 -31.84 -19.78
N PRO A 265 28.64 -33.15 -19.59
CA PRO A 265 27.75 -33.72 -18.56
C PRO A 265 28.39 -33.82 -17.17
N LEU A 266 27.56 -33.98 -16.13
CA LEU A 266 27.98 -34.50 -14.83
C LEU A 266 28.18 -36.01 -14.92
N ILE A 267 29.24 -36.53 -14.29
CA ILE A 267 29.59 -37.94 -14.29
C ILE A 267 28.90 -38.65 -13.14
N ILE A 268 28.16 -39.72 -13.43
CA ILE A 268 27.47 -40.57 -12.44
C ILE A 268 28.44 -41.02 -11.32
N ASN A 269 27.96 -41.02 -10.08
CA ASN A 269 28.67 -41.37 -8.84
C ASN A 269 29.81 -40.40 -8.44
N ASN A 270 29.94 -39.27 -9.12
CA ASN A 270 30.87 -38.21 -8.69
C ASN A 270 30.17 -37.15 -7.85
N SER A 271 30.95 -36.56 -6.96
CA SER A 271 30.56 -35.44 -6.10
C SER A 271 31.15 -34.15 -6.64
N TYR A 272 30.30 -33.15 -6.86
CA TYR A 272 30.66 -31.86 -7.44
C TYR A 272 30.50 -30.74 -6.43
N HIS A 273 31.45 -29.81 -6.46
CA HIS A 273 31.33 -28.52 -5.79
C HIS A 273 31.14 -27.47 -6.86
N LEU A 274 29.92 -26.93 -6.95
CA LEU A 274 29.52 -26.08 -8.05
C LEU A 274 29.76 -24.61 -7.71
N PRO A 275 30.33 -23.84 -8.64
CA PRO A 275 30.44 -22.40 -8.48
C PRO A 275 29.13 -21.66 -8.78
N SER A 276 28.87 -20.66 -7.95
CA SER A 276 27.86 -19.64 -8.18
C SER A 276 28.48 -18.24 -8.05
N THR A 277 27.99 -17.29 -8.83
CA THR A 277 28.29 -15.86 -8.68
C THR A 277 26.99 -15.07 -8.64
N ILE A 278 26.96 -14.01 -7.85
CA ILE A 278 25.89 -13.02 -7.88
C ILE A 278 26.47 -11.68 -8.29
N THR A 279 25.95 -11.09 -9.36
CA THR A 279 26.44 -9.82 -9.91
C THR A 279 25.30 -8.81 -9.83
N PRO A 280 25.51 -7.64 -9.19
CA PRO A 280 24.49 -6.60 -9.18
C PRO A 280 24.21 -6.14 -10.61
N LEU A 281 22.93 -5.90 -10.91
CA LEU A 281 22.50 -5.33 -12.17
C LEU A 281 22.06 -3.90 -11.97
N ASP A 282 22.19 -3.18 -13.08
CA ASP A 282 21.76 -1.81 -13.21
C ASP A 282 20.59 -1.72 -14.24
N TRP A 283 19.42 -2.32 -13.93
CA TRP A 283 18.17 -2.20 -14.69
C TRP A 283 17.61 -0.77 -14.87
N THR A 284 17.17 -0.49 -16.10
CA THR A 284 16.33 0.66 -16.47
C THR A 284 14.86 0.44 -16.10
N ALA A 285 14.06 1.51 -16.06
CA ALA A 285 12.60 1.42 -15.87
C ALA A 285 11.93 0.39 -16.81
N THR A 286 12.31 0.37 -18.09
CA THR A 286 11.77 -0.61 -19.06
C THR A 286 12.12 -2.06 -18.71
N GLN A 287 13.25 -2.31 -18.06
CA GLN A 287 13.62 -3.67 -17.62
C GLN A 287 12.79 -4.10 -16.41
N PHE A 288 12.47 -3.19 -15.49
CA PHE A 288 11.49 -3.46 -14.43
C PHE A 288 10.10 -3.77 -15.00
N GLU A 289 9.61 -2.99 -15.98
CA GLU A 289 8.34 -3.26 -16.68
C GLU A 289 8.32 -4.64 -17.35
N GLN A 290 9.43 -5.04 -17.97
CA GLN A 290 9.55 -6.36 -18.59
C GLN A 290 9.52 -7.49 -17.57
N ALA A 291 10.07 -7.26 -16.37
CA ALA A 291 10.01 -8.16 -15.23
C ALA A 291 8.64 -8.15 -14.51
N GLY A 292 7.67 -7.36 -14.98
CA GLY A 292 6.34 -7.28 -14.39
C GLY A 292 6.23 -6.33 -13.19
N LEU A 293 7.24 -5.47 -12.99
CA LEU A 293 7.27 -4.42 -11.97
C LEU A 293 6.99 -3.05 -12.59
N GLU A 294 6.41 -2.11 -11.86
CA GLU A 294 6.25 -0.73 -12.35
C GLU A 294 7.61 -0.04 -12.39
N GLY A 295 8.15 0.19 -13.59
CA GLY A 295 9.37 0.95 -13.76
C GLY A 295 9.12 2.45 -13.71
N VAL A 296 9.82 3.17 -12.83
CA VAL A 296 9.77 4.64 -12.79
C VAL A 296 11.03 5.24 -13.42
N ASP A 297 12.17 5.23 -12.72
CA ASP A 297 13.42 5.81 -13.22
C ASP A 297 14.57 4.80 -13.45
N GLY A 298 14.48 3.58 -12.89
CA GLY A 298 15.53 2.57 -12.93
C GLY A 298 16.47 2.57 -11.71
N ASN A 299 17.25 1.50 -11.55
CA ASN A 299 18.17 1.16 -10.43
C ASN A 299 17.88 1.80 -9.10
N GLU A 300 16.95 1.22 -8.37
CA GLU A 300 15.91 2.01 -7.73
C GLU A 300 15.77 1.80 -6.21
N PHE A 301 15.53 2.90 -5.52
CA PHE A 301 14.68 3.00 -4.34
C PHE A 301 13.60 3.98 -4.75
N LEU A 302 12.33 3.63 -4.58
CA LEU A 302 11.24 4.37 -5.17
C LEU A 302 10.25 4.80 -4.11
N LEU A 303 10.21 6.09 -3.83
CA LEU A 303 9.32 6.70 -2.86
C LEU A 303 8.48 7.75 -3.58
N ARG A 304 7.19 7.53 -3.76
CA ARG A 304 6.33 8.48 -4.49
C ARG A 304 5.09 8.83 -3.72
N TYR A 305 4.91 10.08 -3.33
CA TYR A 305 3.89 10.54 -2.40
C TYR A 305 3.01 11.61 -3.04
N VAL A 306 1.69 11.44 -3.11
CA VAL A 306 0.78 12.42 -3.73
C VAL A 306 -0.34 12.80 -2.77
N VAL A 307 -0.49 14.09 -2.47
CA VAL A 307 -1.45 14.67 -1.53
C VAL A 307 -2.35 15.68 -2.23
N PHE A 308 -3.66 15.72 -1.97
CA PHE A 308 -4.46 16.92 -2.30
C PHE A 308 -5.33 17.35 -1.12
N LEU A 309 -5.23 18.62 -0.73
CA LEU A 309 -6.09 19.27 0.24
C LEU A 309 -6.91 20.43 -0.36
N GLY A 310 -8.15 20.17 -0.79
CA GLY A 310 -9.08 21.20 -1.27
C GLY A 310 -10.13 21.58 -0.22
N ILE A 311 -10.50 22.88 -0.17
CA ILE A 311 -11.68 23.41 0.49
C ILE A 311 -12.57 24.03 -0.60
N GLN A 312 -13.71 23.42 -0.85
CA GLN A 312 -14.79 24.02 -1.63
C GLN A 312 -15.87 24.49 -0.65
N ALA A 313 -16.30 25.74 -0.73
CA ALA A 313 -17.43 26.25 0.02
C ALA A 313 -18.41 26.92 -0.94
N GLU A 314 -19.63 26.37 -1.00
CA GLU A 314 -20.76 27.00 -1.65
C GLU A 314 -21.66 27.60 -0.56
N ILE A 315 -21.99 28.89 -0.67
CA ILE A 315 -22.91 29.58 0.22
C ILE A 315 -24.10 30.04 -0.61
N VAL A 316 -25.26 29.40 -0.42
CA VAL A 316 -26.52 29.82 -1.05
C VAL A 316 -26.43 29.83 -2.60
N GLY A 317 -25.83 28.82 -3.22
CA GLY A 317 -25.66 28.80 -4.69
C GLY A 317 -24.46 29.59 -5.20
N ILE A 318 -23.65 30.19 -4.32
CA ILE A 318 -22.47 30.99 -4.67
C ILE A 318 -21.24 30.21 -4.25
N ASP A 319 -20.38 29.84 -5.22
CA ASP A 319 -19.03 29.32 -4.95
C ASP A 319 -18.21 30.42 -4.25
N ALA A 320 -18.17 30.36 -2.92
CA ALA A 320 -17.54 31.36 -2.08
C ALA A 320 -16.05 31.06 -1.89
N ILE A 321 -15.69 29.78 -1.88
CA ILE A 321 -14.32 29.28 -1.82
C ILE A 321 -14.23 28.12 -2.80
N ASP A 322 -13.34 28.21 -3.77
CA ASP A 322 -12.92 27.08 -4.60
C ASP A 322 -11.41 27.00 -4.47
N TRP A 323 -10.95 26.48 -3.33
CA TRP A 323 -9.54 26.50 -2.93
C TRP A 323 -8.95 25.09 -2.95
N GLY A 324 -7.79 24.94 -3.59
CA GLY A 324 -7.12 23.66 -3.76
C GLY A 324 -5.66 23.74 -3.36
N ILE A 325 -5.20 22.85 -2.49
CA ILE A 325 -3.80 22.51 -2.31
C ILE A 325 -3.57 21.14 -2.96
N ASP A 326 -2.58 21.01 -3.84
CA ASP A 326 -2.12 19.74 -4.42
C ASP A 326 -0.63 19.58 -4.10
N SER A 327 -0.18 18.38 -3.85
CA SER A 327 1.23 18.05 -3.71
C SER A 327 1.48 16.68 -4.33
N GLU A 328 2.59 16.56 -5.05
CA GLU A 328 3.05 15.32 -5.65
C GLU A 328 4.57 15.34 -5.50
N PHE A 329 5.12 14.50 -4.62
CA PHE A 329 6.54 14.41 -4.42
C PHE A 329 7.08 13.06 -4.90
N ASP A 330 7.97 13.15 -5.89
CA ASP A 330 8.75 12.05 -6.43
C ASP A 330 10.20 12.17 -5.94
N GLY A 331 10.51 11.35 -4.93
CA GLY A 331 11.84 11.26 -4.32
C GLY A 331 12.67 10.13 -4.90
N SER A 332 12.33 9.66 -6.10
CA SER A 332 13.06 8.59 -6.77
C SER A 332 14.55 8.90 -6.78
N ALA A 333 15.32 7.94 -6.27
CA ALA A 333 16.77 8.01 -6.29
C ALA A 333 17.27 6.78 -7.00
N SER A 334 18.00 7.01 -8.10
CA SER A 334 18.76 5.94 -8.72
C SER A 334 20.08 5.75 -7.97
N PHE A 335 20.40 4.52 -7.61
CA PHE A 335 21.68 4.16 -7.02
C PHE A 335 22.20 2.87 -7.65
N THR A 336 23.52 2.71 -7.70
CA THR A 336 24.12 1.43 -8.07
C THR A 336 23.92 0.45 -6.94
N THR A 337 23.32 -0.71 -7.23
CA THR A 337 23.04 -1.78 -6.28
C THR A 337 24.28 -2.12 -5.42
N PRO A 338 24.30 -1.76 -4.12
CA PRO A 338 25.51 -1.81 -3.32
C PRO A 338 25.69 -3.21 -2.74
N PHE A 339 26.60 -4.00 -3.32
CA PHE A 339 26.97 -5.30 -2.78
C PHE A 339 28.39 -5.31 -2.25
N GLY A 340 28.56 -5.88 -1.06
CA GLY A 340 29.83 -6.19 -0.43
C GLY A 340 29.99 -5.56 0.96
N PRO A 341 30.85 -6.13 1.81
CA PRO A 341 31.14 -5.56 3.13
C PRO A 341 31.65 -4.13 3.01
N GLY A 342 31.00 -3.19 3.71
CA GLY A 342 31.40 -1.78 3.75
C GLY A 342 30.88 -0.93 2.60
N THR A 343 30.04 -1.45 1.71
CA THR A 343 29.27 -0.60 0.79
C THR A 343 28.12 0.06 1.56
N SER A 344 28.14 1.39 1.66
CA SER A 344 27.03 2.15 2.23
C SER A 344 25.97 2.37 1.14
N PHE A 345 24.70 2.11 1.44
CA PHE A 345 23.60 2.59 0.61
C PHE A 345 23.61 4.12 0.63
N PRO A 346 23.72 4.80 -0.51
CA PRO A 346 23.75 6.25 -0.56
C PRO A 346 22.32 6.81 -0.63
N LEU A 347 21.41 6.35 0.23
CA LEU A 347 20.10 6.99 0.31
C LEU A 347 20.27 8.26 1.17
N PRO A 348 20.16 9.47 0.58
CA PRO A 348 20.24 10.68 1.37
C PRO A 348 19.01 10.76 2.28
N PRO A 349 19.15 11.30 3.50
CA PRO A 349 18.00 11.76 4.25
C PRO A 349 17.20 12.74 3.40
N LEU A 350 15.89 12.58 3.38
CA LEU A 350 14.96 13.47 2.71
C LEU A 350 14.20 14.27 3.77
N GLU A 351 14.42 15.57 3.81
CA GLU A 351 13.65 16.47 4.65
C GLU A 351 12.85 17.42 3.76
N LEU A 352 11.53 17.40 3.91
CA LEU A 352 10.58 18.29 3.26
C LEU A 352 10.08 19.28 4.31
N SER A 353 10.35 20.56 4.10
CA SER A 353 9.80 21.61 4.95
C SER A 353 8.27 21.70 4.82
N PRO A 354 7.57 22.32 5.78
CA PRO A 354 6.14 22.59 5.66
C PRO A 354 5.73 23.31 4.38
N GLY A 355 6.59 24.18 3.86
CA GLY A 355 6.36 24.86 2.59
C GLY A 355 6.50 23.91 1.39
N GLN A 356 7.35 22.88 1.48
CA GLN A 356 7.50 21.85 0.45
C GLN A 356 6.37 20.80 0.51
N THR A 357 5.82 20.52 1.70
CA THR A 357 4.66 19.63 1.86
C THR A 357 3.34 20.32 1.50
N GLY A 358 3.32 21.65 1.45
CA GLY A 358 2.10 22.45 1.31
C GLY A 358 1.24 22.48 2.58
N LEU A 359 1.75 21.94 3.70
CA LEU A 359 1.06 21.87 4.99
C LEU A 359 1.54 23.00 5.91
N GLN A 360 1.44 24.24 5.42
CA GLN A 360 1.80 25.44 6.17
C GLN A 360 0.58 26.36 6.33
N TRP A 361 0.26 26.70 7.57
CA TRP A 361 -0.83 27.59 7.94
C TRP A 361 -0.31 28.88 8.56
N ASP A 362 -0.55 30.01 7.90
CA ASP A 362 -0.30 31.32 8.47
C ASP A 362 -1.45 31.70 9.43
N ILE A 363 -1.24 31.52 10.73
CA ILE A 363 -2.23 31.89 11.76
C ILE A 363 -2.31 33.42 11.87
N VAL A 364 -1.16 34.10 11.82
CA VAL A 364 -1.08 35.55 11.73
C VAL A 364 -0.10 35.90 10.60
N PRO A 365 -0.56 36.55 9.51
CA PRO A 365 0.30 36.90 8.39
C PRO A 365 1.59 37.59 8.86
N SER A 366 2.74 37.03 8.50
CA SER A 366 4.09 37.54 8.84
C SER A 366 4.47 37.54 10.33
N ILE A 367 3.68 36.92 11.21
CA ILE A 367 3.94 36.90 12.66
C ILE A 367 3.89 35.50 13.24
N LEU A 368 3.04 34.60 12.74
CA LEU A 368 2.91 33.24 13.24
C LEU A 368 2.48 32.31 12.12
N SER A 369 3.37 31.40 11.72
CA SER A 369 3.04 30.27 10.85
C SER A 369 3.17 28.96 11.64
N ILE A 370 2.32 27.98 11.31
CA ILE A 370 2.43 26.60 11.80
C ILE A 370 2.58 25.72 10.57
N GLY A 371 3.63 24.92 10.53
CA GLY A 371 3.90 24.04 9.42
C GLY A 371 4.13 22.60 9.85
N ILE A 372 3.73 21.63 9.01
CA ILE A 372 4.10 20.22 9.14
C ILE A 372 5.10 19.86 8.04
N GLY A 373 6.35 19.66 8.42
CA GLY A 373 7.37 19.08 7.56
C GLY A 373 7.37 17.55 7.63
N LEU A 374 8.09 16.91 6.73
CA LEU A 374 8.25 15.46 6.64
C LEU A 374 9.73 15.12 6.58
N ASN A 375 10.21 14.17 7.37
CA ASN A 375 11.59 13.72 7.33
C ASN A 375 11.64 12.20 7.11
N ILE A 376 12.52 11.75 6.21
CA ILE A 376 12.85 10.36 5.93
C ILE A 376 14.34 10.18 6.12
N ASN A 377 14.75 9.36 7.09
CA ASN A 377 16.15 9.08 7.33
C ASN A 377 16.46 7.59 7.11
N PRO A 378 16.82 7.18 5.89
CA PRO A 378 17.12 5.79 5.60
C PRO A 378 18.50 5.41 6.16
N SER A 379 18.55 4.36 6.98
CA SER A 379 19.81 3.72 7.37
C SER A 379 19.81 2.27 6.91
N LEU A 380 20.64 1.97 5.91
CA LEU A 380 20.78 0.65 5.32
C LEU A 380 22.24 0.21 5.34
N SER A 381 22.51 -0.95 5.93
CA SER A 381 23.82 -1.61 5.84
C SER A 381 23.66 -3.09 5.54
N GLN A 382 24.46 -3.61 4.62
CA GLN A 382 24.42 -5.02 4.22
C GLN A 382 25.41 -5.85 5.03
N SER A 383 24.97 -7.05 5.44
CA SER A 383 25.83 -8.07 6.02
C SER A 383 26.14 -9.23 5.07
N GLU A 384 25.13 -9.79 4.40
CA GLU A 384 25.25 -11.09 3.73
C GLU A 384 24.12 -11.32 2.71
N ILE A 385 24.38 -12.08 1.65
CA ILE A 385 23.32 -12.65 0.79
C ILE A 385 23.37 -14.16 0.95
N THR A 386 22.26 -14.79 1.33
CA THR A 386 22.17 -16.26 1.45
C THR A 386 21.24 -16.83 0.39
N ALA A 387 21.45 -18.10 0.07
CA ALA A 387 20.55 -18.87 -0.77
C ALA A 387 20.57 -20.33 -0.35
N ASN A 388 19.45 -21.00 -0.55
CA ASN A 388 19.35 -22.45 -0.46
C ASN A 388 19.65 -23.07 -1.82
N TRP A 389 20.28 -24.23 -1.80
CA TRP A 389 20.48 -25.06 -2.98
C TRP A 389 19.92 -26.45 -2.71
N GLN A 390 19.33 -27.06 -3.74
CA GLN A 390 18.85 -28.43 -3.68
C GLN A 390 18.84 -29.09 -5.05
N ALA A 391 19.11 -30.39 -5.08
CA ALA A 391 18.73 -31.22 -6.21
C ALA A 391 17.21 -31.44 -6.20
N VAL A 392 16.54 -31.12 -7.30
CA VAL A 392 15.08 -31.23 -7.39
C VAL A 392 14.67 -32.71 -7.34
N PRO A 393 13.69 -33.08 -6.48
CA PRO A 393 13.25 -34.47 -6.35
C PRO A 393 12.82 -35.07 -7.69
N GLY A 394 13.34 -36.26 -8.00
CA GLY A 394 13.06 -36.97 -9.25
C GLY A 394 14.03 -36.67 -10.39
N SER A 395 15.05 -35.83 -10.16
CA SER A 395 16.20 -35.66 -11.06
C SER A 395 17.37 -36.57 -10.67
N ASP A 396 18.36 -36.68 -11.55
CA ASP A 396 19.55 -37.53 -11.45
C ASP A 396 20.67 -36.87 -10.63
N ALA A 397 20.29 -36.22 -9.54
CA ALA A 397 21.19 -35.60 -8.57
C ALA A 397 20.65 -35.68 -7.14
N GLN A 398 21.56 -35.61 -6.18
CA GLN A 398 21.26 -35.50 -4.75
C GLN A 398 22.06 -34.39 -4.09
N GLY A 399 21.49 -33.91 -2.98
CA GLY A 399 22.12 -32.92 -2.11
C GLY A 399 21.18 -31.74 -1.85
N ASN A 400 21.39 -31.09 -0.72
CA ASN A 400 20.83 -29.80 -0.40
C ASN A 400 21.72 -29.08 0.62
N GLY A 401 21.51 -27.78 0.78
CA GLY A 401 22.13 -27.00 1.82
C GLY A 401 21.88 -25.51 1.64
N THR A 402 22.54 -24.72 2.49
CA THR A 402 22.53 -23.26 2.46
C THR A 402 23.95 -22.77 2.25
N PHE A 403 24.10 -21.65 1.55
CA PHE A 403 25.39 -21.00 1.37
C PHE A 403 25.24 -19.48 1.27
N ALA A 404 26.38 -18.79 1.34
CA ALA A 404 26.44 -17.34 1.49
C ALA A 404 27.36 -16.69 0.47
N TYR A 405 26.92 -15.60 -0.14
CA TYR A 405 27.74 -14.70 -0.92
C TYR A 405 28.27 -13.59 0.00
N LEU A 406 29.48 -13.79 0.52
CA LEU A 406 30.11 -12.87 1.49
C LEU A 406 30.81 -11.67 0.82
N ASP A 407 31.13 -11.77 -0.46
CA ASP A 407 31.86 -10.71 -1.19
C ASP A 407 31.44 -10.66 -2.68
N PRO A 408 30.17 -10.38 -3.04
CA PRO A 408 29.78 -10.28 -4.44
C PRO A 408 30.61 -9.24 -5.22
N PRO A 409 31.02 -9.51 -6.49
CA PRO A 409 30.66 -10.66 -7.33
C PRO A 409 31.64 -11.83 -7.24
N ALA A 410 32.40 -11.97 -6.14
CA ALA A 410 33.32 -13.08 -5.98
C ALA A 410 32.58 -14.43 -6.07
N ARG A 411 33.30 -15.40 -6.62
CA ARG A 411 32.82 -16.77 -6.80
C ARG A 411 32.63 -17.45 -5.45
N THR A 412 31.42 -17.91 -5.19
CA THR A 412 31.11 -18.81 -4.07
C THR A 412 30.98 -20.25 -4.57
N ILE A 413 31.37 -21.21 -3.74
CA ILE A 413 31.29 -22.63 -4.05
C ILE A 413 30.33 -23.29 -3.06
N PHE A 414 29.36 -24.05 -3.56
CA PHE A 414 28.45 -24.85 -2.75
C PHE A 414 28.53 -26.33 -3.14
N GLY A 415 27.81 -27.18 -2.41
CA GLY A 415 27.79 -28.63 -2.58
C GLY A 415 28.17 -29.36 -1.29
N PRO A 416 28.37 -30.69 -1.34
CA PRO A 416 28.50 -31.51 -2.56
C PRO A 416 27.16 -31.81 -3.27
N VAL A 417 27.11 -31.64 -4.59
CA VAL A 417 26.06 -32.19 -5.46
C VAL A 417 26.53 -33.55 -5.97
N VAL A 418 25.80 -34.61 -5.64
CA VAL A 418 26.13 -35.96 -6.10
C VAL A 418 25.31 -36.27 -7.33
N ALA A 419 25.96 -36.46 -8.47
CA ALA A 419 25.31 -36.95 -9.68
C ALA A 419 25.10 -38.47 -9.55
N ASP A 420 23.90 -38.94 -9.84
CA ASP A 420 23.53 -40.36 -9.78
C ASP A 420 22.60 -40.67 -10.95
N ASP A 421 22.21 -41.92 -11.15
CA ASP A 421 21.27 -42.33 -12.21
C ASP A 421 20.08 -43.02 -11.53
N PHE A 422 19.14 -42.22 -11.01
CA PHE A 422 17.99 -42.74 -10.25
C PHE A 422 16.90 -43.28 -11.16
N SER A 423 16.82 -42.77 -12.38
CA SER A 423 15.73 -43.04 -13.29
C SER A 423 16.27 -43.38 -14.67
N PRO A 424 15.95 -44.56 -15.22
CA PRO A 424 16.40 -44.96 -16.55
C PRO A 424 15.82 -44.10 -17.69
N ASN A 425 14.92 -43.17 -17.37
CA ASN A 425 14.19 -42.34 -18.33
C ASN A 425 14.58 -40.86 -18.27
N THR A 426 15.40 -40.47 -17.30
CA THR A 426 15.97 -39.12 -17.18
C THR A 426 17.47 -39.31 -17.11
N ASN A 427 18.24 -38.51 -17.82
CA ASN A 427 19.69 -38.44 -17.67
C ASN A 427 20.02 -36.98 -17.36
N GLN A 428 19.31 -36.41 -16.39
CA GLN A 428 19.32 -34.97 -16.13
C GLN A 428 19.36 -34.69 -14.63
N ALA A 429 20.43 -34.03 -14.20
CA ALA A 429 20.52 -33.43 -12.89
C ALA A 429 19.84 -32.06 -12.92
N HIS A 430 18.88 -31.85 -12.02
CA HIS A 430 18.19 -30.58 -11.86
C HIS A 430 18.61 -29.98 -10.52
N ILE A 431 19.43 -28.93 -10.57
CA ILE A 431 19.88 -28.19 -9.39
C ILE A 431 19.12 -26.87 -9.34
N ARG A 432 18.49 -26.58 -8.20
CA ARG A 432 17.76 -25.33 -7.97
C ARG A 432 18.45 -24.52 -6.88
N LEU A 433 18.65 -23.23 -7.15
CA LEU A 433 18.93 -22.23 -6.12
C LEU A 433 17.63 -21.47 -5.83
N ASN A 434 17.27 -21.30 -4.56
CA ASN A 434 16.03 -20.63 -4.16
C ASN A 434 16.16 -20.02 -2.75
N GLU A 435 15.07 -19.42 -2.27
CA GLU A 435 15.01 -18.79 -0.94
C GLU A 435 16.16 -17.80 -0.74
N PHE A 436 16.40 -16.97 -1.75
CA PHE A 436 17.40 -15.93 -1.71
C PHE A 436 17.01 -14.89 -0.65
N GLN A 437 17.95 -14.57 0.25
CA GLN A 437 17.77 -13.58 1.29
C GLN A 437 18.90 -12.57 1.24
N TYR A 438 18.54 -11.28 1.27
CA TYR A 438 19.46 -10.15 1.36
C TYR A 438 19.42 -9.60 2.79
N GLY A 439 20.45 -9.89 3.59
CA GLY A 439 20.53 -9.53 5.00
C GLY A 439 20.98 -8.08 5.24
N PHE A 440 20.26 -7.39 6.13
CA PHE A 440 20.61 -6.07 6.62
C PHE A 440 21.12 -6.14 8.06
N ASP A 441 22.20 -5.42 8.34
CA ASP A 441 22.61 -5.13 9.72
C ASP A 441 21.72 -4.04 10.36
N GLN A 442 21.23 -3.12 9.52
CA GLN A 442 20.26 -2.10 9.88
C GLN A 442 19.37 -1.81 8.68
N PHE A 443 18.06 -1.77 8.91
CA PHE A 443 17.07 -1.25 7.97
C PHE A 443 16.06 -0.44 8.78
N LEU A 444 16.13 0.88 8.64
CA LEU A 444 15.22 1.80 9.32
C LEU A 444 14.78 2.88 8.34
N ILE A 445 13.47 3.07 8.23
CA ILE A 445 12.86 4.21 7.55
C ILE A 445 12.00 4.93 8.59
N ASP A 446 12.56 6.00 9.16
CA ASP A 446 11.82 6.86 10.08
C ASP A 446 11.06 7.92 9.28
N LEU A 447 9.72 7.88 9.36
CA LEU A 447 8.86 8.95 8.88
C LEU A 447 8.49 9.87 10.03
N GLY A 448 9.24 10.96 10.15
CA GLY A 448 8.98 12.03 11.11
C GLY A 448 8.10 13.12 10.52
N GLY A 449 7.23 13.70 11.35
CA GLY A 449 6.67 15.02 11.14
C GLY A 449 7.34 16.01 12.08
N PHE A 450 7.57 17.24 11.64
CA PHE A 450 8.03 18.30 12.54
C PHE A 450 7.12 19.51 12.48
N LEU A 451 6.91 20.11 13.66
CA LEU A 451 6.13 21.31 13.84
C LEU A 451 7.05 22.53 13.81
N GLU A 452 6.98 23.27 12.73
CA GLU A 452 7.67 24.56 12.61
C GLU A 452 6.75 25.68 13.08
N ILE A 453 7.25 26.53 13.99
CA ILE A 453 6.56 27.74 14.44
C ILE A 453 7.46 28.95 14.20
N GLU A 454 7.17 29.73 13.16
CA GLU A 454 7.89 30.98 12.89
C GLU A 454 7.22 32.13 13.64
N VAL A 455 7.97 32.85 14.50
CA VAL A 455 7.46 34.06 15.17
C VAL A 455 8.34 35.26 14.89
N LEU A 456 7.84 36.25 14.13
CA LEU A 456 8.56 37.48 13.80
C LEU A 456 9.96 37.20 13.18
N SER A 457 10.05 36.22 12.28
CA SER A 457 11.30 35.77 11.64
C SER A 457 12.32 35.13 12.60
N PHE A 458 11.88 34.67 13.77
CA PHE A 458 12.61 33.71 14.59
C PHE A 458 12.02 32.32 14.36
N ASP A 459 12.82 31.44 13.77
CA ASP A 459 12.50 30.02 13.64
C ASP A 459 12.66 29.37 15.01
N ALA A 460 11.53 29.00 15.62
CA ALA A 460 11.54 28.09 16.74
C ALA A 460 11.12 26.72 16.21
N GLU A 461 12.05 25.78 16.21
CA GLU A 461 11.76 24.36 16.03
C GLU A 461 11.08 23.88 17.32
N VAL A 462 9.77 23.59 17.28
CA VAL A 462 9.00 23.42 18.53
C VAL A 462 8.71 21.96 18.89
N ALA A 463 8.69 21.03 17.93
CA ALA A 463 8.69 19.59 18.23
C ALA A 463 8.81 18.74 16.97
N ASP A 464 9.63 17.70 17.05
CA ASP A 464 9.57 16.54 16.16
C ASP A 464 8.64 15.48 16.76
N PHE A 465 7.91 14.78 15.91
CA PHE A 465 7.11 13.62 16.29
C PHE A 465 7.16 12.55 15.20
N ASP A 466 7.28 11.29 15.60
CA ASP A 466 7.25 10.18 14.65
C ASP A 466 5.81 9.96 14.17
N ILE A 467 5.61 9.96 12.85
CA ILE A 467 4.33 9.62 12.23
C ILE A 467 4.24 8.09 12.14
N ILE A 468 5.24 7.49 11.50
CA ILE A 468 5.41 6.04 11.34
C ILE A 468 6.92 5.75 11.38
N ALA A 469 7.34 4.76 12.15
CA ALA A 469 8.65 4.13 11.96
C ALA A 469 8.41 2.80 11.27
N LEU A 470 9.08 2.55 10.14
CA LEU A 470 9.00 1.29 9.44
C LEU A 470 10.33 0.55 9.63
N GLU A 471 10.27 -0.52 10.41
CA GLU A 471 11.37 -1.47 10.56
C GLU A 471 11.22 -2.59 9.54
N ILE A 472 12.32 -3.23 9.14
CA ILE A 472 12.26 -4.36 8.21
C ILE A 472 11.42 -5.53 8.76
N ASP A 473 11.45 -5.73 10.08
CA ASP A 473 10.65 -6.74 10.77
C ASP A 473 9.13 -6.49 10.66
N ASP A 474 8.71 -5.27 10.27
CA ASP A 474 7.30 -4.97 10.00
C ASP A 474 6.85 -5.42 8.60
N ILE A 475 7.80 -5.59 7.66
CA ILE A 475 7.53 -5.92 6.26
C ILE A 475 8.05 -7.30 5.84
N SER A 476 8.95 -7.91 6.62
CA SER A 476 9.47 -9.26 6.37
C SER A 476 9.60 -10.07 7.67
N ASP A 477 9.74 -11.39 7.53
CA ASP A 477 9.86 -12.32 8.66
C ASP A 477 11.25 -12.27 9.37
N GLY A 478 11.95 -11.14 9.32
CA GLY A 478 13.24 -10.89 9.98
C GLY A 478 14.10 -9.82 9.28
N PRO A 479 15.37 -9.61 9.68
CA PRO A 479 16.25 -8.55 9.16
C PRO A 479 16.82 -8.83 7.77
N TRP A 480 16.02 -9.40 6.88
CA TRP A 480 16.39 -9.70 5.50
C TRP A 480 15.26 -9.38 4.54
N LEU A 481 15.64 -9.07 3.29
CA LEU A 481 14.72 -8.97 2.17
C LEU A 481 14.76 -10.26 1.35
N GLY A 482 13.57 -10.77 1.01
CA GLY A 482 13.44 -11.87 0.07
C GLY A 482 13.56 -11.43 -1.38
N VAL A 483 13.19 -12.34 -2.28
CA VAL A 483 12.93 -12.00 -3.68
C VAL A 483 11.64 -11.19 -3.77
N HIS A 484 11.65 -10.18 -4.63
CA HIS A 484 10.53 -9.31 -4.89
C HIS A 484 9.35 -10.11 -5.47
N THR A 485 8.17 -9.95 -4.84
CA THR A 485 6.92 -10.58 -5.28
C THR A 485 6.63 -10.26 -6.75
N GLY A 486 6.28 -11.27 -7.54
CA GLY A 486 6.02 -11.13 -8.98
C GLY A 486 7.24 -11.32 -9.88
N THR A 487 8.43 -11.54 -9.32
CA THR A 487 9.66 -11.85 -10.08
C THR A 487 10.11 -13.31 -9.90
N ASN A 488 11.15 -13.74 -10.62
CA ASN A 488 11.68 -15.10 -10.54
C ASN A 488 12.34 -15.34 -9.16
N GLU A 489 11.82 -16.31 -8.40
CA GLU A 489 12.29 -16.65 -7.05
C GLU A 489 13.41 -17.70 -6.99
N ALA A 490 13.76 -18.28 -8.14
CA ALA A 490 14.68 -19.41 -8.22
C ALA A 490 15.53 -19.40 -9.50
N VAL A 491 16.70 -20.02 -9.40
CA VAL A 491 17.57 -20.35 -10.53
C VAL A 491 17.54 -21.85 -10.76
N ASP A 492 17.06 -22.27 -11.92
CA ASP A 492 16.99 -23.68 -12.29
C ASP A 492 18.11 -24.04 -13.26
N HIS A 493 18.96 -24.97 -12.84
CA HIS A 493 20.12 -25.44 -13.61
C HIS A 493 19.95 -26.91 -13.97
N MET A 494 19.69 -27.16 -15.25
CA MET A 494 19.42 -28.49 -15.81
C MET A 494 20.64 -28.95 -16.60
N VAL A 495 21.35 -29.97 -16.13
CA VAL A 495 22.57 -30.49 -16.76
C VAL A 495 22.44 -31.97 -17.07
N GLU A 496 23.02 -32.43 -18.18
CA GLU A 496 23.02 -33.86 -18.51
C GLU A 496 23.87 -34.65 -17.53
N VAL A 497 23.44 -35.87 -17.22
CA VAL A 497 24.19 -36.85 -16.43
C VAL A 497 24.62 -37.97 -17.35
N GLY A 498 25.92 -38.25 -17.37
CA GLY A 498 26.52 -39.22 -18.28
C GLY A 498 27.35 -40.26 -17.55
N PRO A 499 27.49 -41.47 -18.12
CA PRO A 499 28.51 -42.40 -17.66
C PRO A 499 29.85 -41.73 -17.82
N GLY A 500 30.65 -41.69 -16.76
CA GLY A 500 32.03 -41.20 -16.86
C GLY A 500 32.72 -41.98 -17.96
N GLU A 501 33.17 -41.30 -19.01
CA GLU A 501 34.14 -41.93 -19.90
C GLU A 501 35.28 -42.34 -18.99
N ILE A 502 35.46 -43.64 -18.80
CA ILE A 502 36.73 -44.16 -18.28
C ILE A 502 37.73 -43.61 -19.28
N PRO A 503 38.59 -42.64 -18.91
CA PRO A 503 39.59 -42.14 -19.84
C PRO A 503 40.27 -43.40 -20.39
N PRO A 504 40.30 -43.60 -21.71
CA PRO A 504 40.76 -44.85 -22.31
C PRO A 504 42.07 -45.16 -21.62
N SER A 505 42.08 -46.22 -20.81
CA SER A 505 43.17 -46.49 -19.88
C SER A 505 44.45 -46.39 -20.69
N ASP A 506 45.28 -45.39 -20.39
CA ASP A 506 46.48 -45.15 -21.16
C ASP A 506 47.22 -46.47 -21.29
N THR A 507 47.27 -46.95 -22.52
CA THR A 507 48.23 -47.86 -23.11
C THR A 507 49.06 -48.61 -22.05
N PHE A 508 48.74 -49.88 -21.79
CA PHE A 508 49.72 -50.78 -21.20
C PHE A 508 50.99 -50.70 -22.06
N VAL A 509 51.99 -49.95 -21.61
CA VAL A 509 53.33 -49.99 -22.18
C VAL A 509 53.84 -51.39 -21.89
N TYR A 510 53.74 -52.27 -22.89
CA TYR A 510 54.48 -53.52 -22.90
C TYR A 510 55.97 -53.16 -22.83
N LEU A 511 56.54 -53.19 -21.62
CA LEU A 511 57.98 -53.24 -21.45
C LEU A 511 58.47 -54.55 -22.08
N PRO A 512 59.33 -54.53 -23.12
CA PRO A 512 59.91 -55.76 -23.62
C PRO A 512 60.79 -56.37 -22.53
N LEU A 513 60.44 -57.59 -22.12
CA LEU A 513 61.29 -58.48 -21.32
C LEU A 513 62.62 -58.70 -22.06
N ILE A 514 63.66 -57.96 -21.69
CA ILE A 514 65.04 -58.31 -22.03
C ILE A 514 65.39 -59.57 -21.21
N ARG A 515 65.39 -60.73 -21.87
CA ARG A 515 66.02 -61.94 -21.32
C ARG A 515 67.54 -61.74 -21.33
N ARG A 516 68.17 -62.01 -20.19
CA ARG A 516 69.61 -62.20 -20.05
C ARG A 516 70.09 -63.44 -20.81
#